data_AF-A0A2D5T066-F1
#
_entry.id   AF-A0A2D5T066-F1
#
_cell.length_a   1.000
_cell.length_b   1.000
_cell.length_c   1.000
_cell.angle_alpha   90.00
_cell.angle_beta   90.00
_cell.angle_gamma   90.00
#
_symmetry.space_group_name_H-M   'P 1'
#
loop_
_entity.id
_entity.type
_entity.pdbx_description
1 polymer ?
#
loop_
_entity_poly.entity_id
_entity_poly.type
_entity_poly.pdbx_seq_one_letter_code
_entity_poly.pdbx_strand_id
1 'polypeptide(L)'
;MSDNFTDDFVPTFLNSEPEVILGLSETELGIALGGSFLFGVVISIPFSFILPSFMAILLIFLASFGLGLYLFSVIFKKYKFGKPRGFFMATLKKKFGGSDEYYVIDKPLIIGRTKKRIVEYD
;
A
#
# COMPACT_ATOMS: atom_id res chain seq x y z
N MET A 1 -24.51 -25.70 -30.83
CA MET A 1 -23.67 -24.50 -30.75
C MET A 1 -23.10 -24.53 -29.35
N SER A 2 -21.84 -24.91 -29.19
CA SER A 2 -21.20 -25.02 -27.87
C SER A 2 -20.92 -23.61 -27.38
N ASP A 3 -21.70 -23.15 -26.42
CA ASP A 3 -21.41 -21.91 -25.69
C ASP A 3 -20.13 -22.14 -24.88
N ASN A 4 -19.00 -21.75 -25.47
CA ASN A 4 -17.76 -21.56 -24.74
C ASN A 4 -17.97 -20.38 -23.79
N PHE A 5 -18.53 -20.64 -22.62
CA PHE A 5 -18.47 -19.70 -21.51
C PHE A 5 -17.00 -19.60 -21.10
N THR A 6 -16.31 -18.57 -21.59
CA THR A 6 -15.08 -18.12 -20.96
C THR A 6 -15.46 -17.73 -19.54
N ASP A 7 -14.94 -18.46 -18.57
CA ASP A 7 -15.02 -18.21 -17.14
C ASP A 7 -14.23 -16.92 -16.79
N ASP A 8 -14.60 -15.79 -17.41
CA ASP A 8 -14.04 -14.45 -17.14
C ASP A 8 -14.62 -13.84 -15.85
N PHE A 9 -15.21 -14.66 -14.98
CA PHE A 9 -15.48 -14.30 -13.60
C PHE A 9 -14.22 -14.42 -12.74
N VAL A 10 -13.13 -13.80 -13.19
CA VAL A 10 -12.09 -13.34 -12.29
C VAL A 10 -12.40 -11.88 -12.02
N PRO A 11 -12.98 -11.54 -10.85
CA PRO A 11 -13.11 -10.15 -10.44
C PRO A 11 -11.79 -9.44 -10.71
N THR A 12 -11.79 -8.47 -11.62
CA THR A 12 -10.61 -7.70 -12.03
C THR A 12 -9.95 -6.98 -10.83
N PHE A 13 -10.64 -6.96 -9.69
CA PHE A 13 -10.24 -6.37 -8.42
C PHE A 13 -9.73 -7.36 -7.35
N LEU A 14 -9.70 -8.67 -7.61
CA LEU A 14 -9.16 -9.63 -6.63
C LEU A 14 -7.64 -9.53 -6.47
N ASN A 15 -6.94 -8.86 -7.38
CA ASN A 15 -5.47 -8.84 -7.41
C ASN A 15 -4.85 -7.48 -7.76
N SER A 16 -5.61 -6.38 -7.72
CA SER A 16 -5.08 -5.06 -8.13
C SER A 16 -4.18 -4.41 -7.07
N GLU A 17 -4.36 -4.75 -5.80
CA GLU A 17 -3.50 -4.32 -4.69
C GLU A 17 -3.32 -5.49 -3.72
N PRO A 18 -2.46 -6.48 -4.03
CA PRO A 18 -2.22 -7.58 -3.11
C PRO A 18 -1.65 -7.02 -1.79
N GLU A 19 -2.29 -7.38 -0.68
CA GLU A 19 -1.73 -7.11 0.65
C GLU A 19 -0.53 -8.05 0.85
N VAL A 20 0.67 -7.49 0.96
CA VAL A 20 1.91 -8.28 0.94
C VAL A 20 2.42 -8.53 2.36
N ILE A 21 2.74 -7.47 3.10
CA ILE A 21 3.35 -7.55 4.43
C ILE A 21 2.69 -6.52 5.35
N LEU A 22 2.37 -6.91 6.59
CA LEU A 22 1.78 -6.04 7.61
C LEU A 22 0.46 -5.36 7.18
N GLY A 23 -0.27 -5.89 6.18
CA GLY A 23 -1.50 -5.27 5.67
C GLY A 23 -1.26 -4.04 4.77
N LEU A 24 -0.04 -3.88 4.27
CA LEU A 24 0.32 -2.88 3.26
C LEU A 24 0.20 -3.48 1.86
N SER A 25 -0.25 -2.65 0.90
CA SER A 25 -0.12 -2.99 -0.51
C SER A 25 1.34 -2.87 -0.97
N GLU A 26 1.68 -3.43 -2.12
CA GLU A 26 3.05 -3.39 -2.67
C GLU A 26 3.65 -1.97 -2.74
N THR A 27 2.86 -1.00 -3.20
CA THR A 27 3.30 0.39 -3.34
C THR A 27 3.58 1.05 -1.99
N GLU A 28 2.73 0.78 -1.00
CA GLU A 28 2.88 1.32 0.35
C GLU A 28 4.01 0.66 1.10
N LEU A 29 4.22 -0.64 0.89
CA LEU A 29 5.39 -1.34 1.39
C LEU A 29 6.66 -0.72 0.82
N GLY A 30 6.69 -0.41 -0.49
CA GLY A 30 7.80 0.30 -1.11
C GLY A 30 8.09 1.66 -0.47
N ILE A 31 7.05 2.45 -0.20
CA ILE A 31 7.20 3.75 0.47
C ILE A 31 7.63 3.59 1.93
N ALA A 32 7.09 2.59 2.64
CA ALA A 32 7.47 2.29 4.01
C ALA A 32 8.94 1.85 4.09
N LEU A 33 9.42 1.02 3.15
CA LEU A 33 10.82 0.60 3.02
C LEU A 33 11.74 1.77 2.70
N GLY A 34 11.36 2.63 1.76
CA GLY A 34 12.12 3.83 1.43
C GLY A 34 12.19 4.81 2.61
N GLY A 35 11.07 5.03 3.29
CA GLY A 35 10.97 5.88 4.47
C GLY A 35 11.77 5.33 5.65
N SER A 36 11.72 4.02 5.90
CA SER A 36 12.48 3.38 6.98
C SER A 36 13.98 3.38 6.70
N PHE A 37 14.39 3.23 5.43
CA PHE A 37 15.78 3.36 5.02
C PHE A 37 16.32 4.76 5.31
N LEU A 38 15.61 5.80 4.86
CA LEU A 38 15.98 7.18 5.14
C LEU A 38 16.01 7.48 6.63
N PHE A 39 15.01 7.00 7.37
CA PHE A 39 14.95 7.13 8.82
C PHE A 39 16.19 6.50 9.50
N GLY A 40 16.58 5.30 9.07
CA GLY A 40 17.76 4.64 9.57
C GLY A 40 19.04 5.43 9.28
N VAL A 41 19.20 5.94 8.05
CA VAL A 41 20.37 6.77 7.68
C VAL A 41 20.44 8.03 8.53
N VAL A 42 19.32 8.76 8.67
CA VAL A 42 19.25 10.00 9.46
C VAL A 42 19.61 9.77 10.92
N ILE A 43 19.19 8.63 11.49
CA ILE A 43 19.56 8.26 12.86
C ILE A 43 21.02 7.82 12.95
N SER A 44 21.55 7.08 11.99
CA SER A 44 22.92 6.57 12.05
C SER A 44 23.99 7.65 11.88
N ILE A 45 23.72 8.73 11.13
CA ILE A 45 24.67 9.85 10.94
C ILE A 45 25.16 10.46 12.26
N PRO A 46 24.29 10.94 13.19
CA PRO A 46 24.75 11.51 14.44
C PRO A 46 25.52 10.51 15.31
N PHE A 47 25.12 9.23 15.30
CA PHE A 47 25.82 8.18 16.04
C PHE A 47 27.20 7.86 15.46
N SER A 48 27.43 8.10 14.17
CA SER A 48 28.74 7.95 13.52
C SER A 48 29.80 8.89 14.11
N PHE A 49 29.40 10.07 14.62
CA PHE A 49 30.34 11.00 15.27
C PHE A 49 30.72 10.58 16.70
N ILE A 50 29.93 9.70 17.32
CA ILE A 50 30.09 9.29 18.72
C ILE A 50 30.78 7.92 18.80
N LEU A 51 30.44 7.00 17.89
CA LEU A 51 30.90 5.63 17.91
C LEU A 51 32.01 5.40 16.88
N PRO A 52 33.21 4.95 17.29
CA PRO A 52 34.30 4.68 16.36
C PRO A 52 34.15 3.36 15.59
N SER A 53 33.14 2.55 15.92
CA SER A 53 32.95 1.21 15.36
C SER A 53 31.89 1.19 14.26
N PHE A 54 32.31 0.80 13.06
CA PHE A 54 31.41 0.57 11.93
C PHE A 54 30.30 -0.43 12.25
N MET A 55 30.61 -1.51 12.98
CA MET A 55 29.58 -2.51 13.35
C MET A 55 28.53 -1.96 14.30
N ALA A 56 28.91 -1.06 15.21
CA ALA A 56 27.94 -0.41 16.07
C ALA A 56 26.99 0.49 15.26
N ILE A 57 27.52 1.25 14.30
CA ILE A 57 26.74 2.11 13.42
C ILE A 57 25.79 1.28 12.53
N LEU A 58 26.27 0.15 11.99
CA LEU A 58 25.47 -0.79 11.19
C LEU A 58 24.31 -1.39 12.00
N LEU A 59 24.57 -1.78 13.26
CA LEU A 59 23.53 -2.29 14.17
C LEU A 59 22.47 -1.23 14.46
N ILE A 60 22.88 0.00 14.72
CA ILE A 60 21.96 1.13 14.94
C ILE A 60 21.13 1.39 13.69
N PHE A 61 21.74 1.33 12.50
CA PHE A 61 21.04 1.44 11.23
C PHE A 61 19.97 0.34 11.08
N LEU A 62 20.34 -0.93 11.27
CA LEU A 62 19.42 -2.05 11.17
C LEU A 62 18.27 -1.96 12.18
N ALA A 63 18.58 -1.61 13.43
CA ALA A 63 17.59 -1.47 14.50
C ALA A 63 16.61 -0.32 14.22
N SER A 64 17.13 0.84 13.81
CA SER A 64 16.30 1.99 13.44
C SER A 64 15.50 1.77 12.16
N PHE A 65 16.05 1.03 11.18
CA PHE A 65 15.32 0.61 9.98
C PHE A 65 14.12 -0.28 10.32
N GLY A 66 14.33 -1.32 11.15
CA GLY A 66 13.24 -2.20 11.59
C GLY A 66 12.15 -1.45 12.38
N LEU A 67 12.59 -0.55 13.27
CA LEU A 67 11.67 0.30 14.04
C LEU A 67 10.91 1.27 13.12
N GLY A 68 11.58 1.86 12.13
CA GLY A 68 10.99 2.69 11.10
C GLY A 68 9.91 1.95 10.32
N LEU A 69 10.20 0.74 9.84
CA LEU A 69 9.21 -0.09 9.14
C LEU A 69 7.95 -0.33 9.96
N TYR A 70 8.12 -0.66 11.24
CA TYR A 70 7.00 -0.86 12.14
C TYR A 70 6.18 0.43 12.32
N LEU A 71 6.84 1.56 12.57
CA LEU A 71 6.16 2.85 12.73
C LEU A 71 5.41 3.27 11.46
N PHE A 72 6.04 3.18 10.29
CA PHE A 72 5.39 3.49 9.02
C PHE A 72 4.20 2.57 8.80
N SER A 73 4.32 1.27 9.07
CA SER A 73 3.20 0.32 8.97
C SER A 73 2.02 0.69 9.86
N VAL A 74 2.28 1.11 11.11
CA VAL A 74 1.23 1.58 12.03
C VAL A 74 0.58 2.87 11.54
N ILE A 75 1.38 3.82 11.04
CA ILE A 75 0.89 5.09 10.49
C ILE A 75 0.00 4.83 9.28
N PHE A 76 0.42 3.96 8.35
CA PHE A 76 -0.36 3.58 7.18
C PHE A 76 -1.66 2.89 7.57
N LYS A 77 -1.64 1.96 8.52
CA LYS A 77 -2.86 1.31 9.04
C LYS A 77 -3.84 2.33 9.62
N LYS A 78 -3.36 3.29 10.41
CA LYS A 78 -4.20 4.37 10.95
C LYS A 78 -4.73 5.28 9.84
N TYR A 79 -3.90 5.63 8.87
CA TYR A 79 -4.29 6.52 7.77
C TYR A 79 -5.34 5.89 6.85
N LYS A 80 -5.33 4.56 6.74
CA LYS A 80 -6.29 3.75 5.97
C LYS A 80 -7.53 3.32 6.73
N PHE A 81 -7.55 3.50 8.04
CA PHE A 81 -8.67 3.01 8.85
C PHE A 81 -9.97 3.67 8.40
N GLY A 82 -10.95 2.85 8.00
CA GLY A 82 -12.26 3.31 7.49
C GLY A 82 -12.25 3.88 6.08
N LYS A 83 -11.20 3.66 5.28
CA LYS A 83 -11.08 4.16 3.91
C LYS A 83 -11.13 3.02 2.88
N PRO A 84 -11.63 3.30 1.66
CA PRO A 84 -11.74 2.31 0.59
C PRO A 84 -10.36 1.81 0.12
N ARG A 85 -10.34 0.60 -0.46
CA ARG A 85 -9.13 0.05 -1.11
C ARG A 85 -8.66 0.99 -2.23
N GLY A 86 -7.34 1.18 -2.38
CA GLY A 86 -6.78 2.16 -3.33
C GLY A 86 -6.84 3.64 -2.91
N PHE A 87 -7.37 3.97 -1.71
CA PHE A 87 -7.42 5.36 -1.23
C PHE A 87 -6.06 6.05 -1.22
N PHE A 88 -5.01 5.33 -0.79
CA PHE A 88 -3.67 5.91 -0.67
C PHE A 88 -3.11 6.26 -2.05
N MET A 89 -3.22 5.35 -3.03
CA MET A 89 -2.76 5.58 -4.39
C MET A 89 -3.54 6.70 -5.09
N ALA A 90 -4.87 6.76 -4.89
CA ALA A 90 -5.69 7.87 -5.39
C ALA A 90 -5.28 9.21 -4.78
N THR A 91 -4.98 9.25 -3.47
CA THR A 91 -4.49 10.45 -2.80
C THR A 91 -3.12 10.88 -3.32
N LEU A 92 -2.21 9.92 -3.55
CA LEU A 92 -0.88 10.19 -4.08
C LEU A 92 -0.98 10.77 -5.50
N LYS A 93 -1.77 10.15 -6.38
CA LYS A 93 -2.01 10.67 -7.75
C LYS A 93 -2.60 12.07 -7.73
N LYS A 94 -3.58 12.34 -6.85
CA LYS A 94 -4.15 13.68 -6.69
C LYS A 94 -3.10 14.71 -6.28
N LYS A 95 -2.21 14.37 -5.35
CA LYS A 95 -1.13 15.28 -4.91
C LYS A 95 -0.06 15.52 -5.99
N PHE A 96 0.20 14.54 -6.85
CA PHE A 96 1.18 14.64 -7.93
C PHE A 96 0.59 15.11 -9.27
N GLY A 97 -0.57 15.78 -9.25
CA GLY A 97 -1.13 16.46 -10.42
C GLY A 97 -1.97 15.57 -11.35
N GLY A 98 -2.44 14.43 -10.87
CA GLY A 98 -3.45 13.65 -11.58
C GLY A 98 -4.79 14.39 -11.64
N SER A 99 -5.46 14.32 -12.80
CA SER A 99 -6.82 14.86 -13.05
C SER A 99 -7.79 14.50 -11.91
N ASP A 100 -8.72 15.39 -11.56
CA ASP A 100 -9.71 15.22 -10.48
C ASP A 100 -10.73 14.08 -10.72
N GLU A 101 -10.60 13.31 -11.81
CA GLU A 101 -11.51 12.24 -12.23
C GLU A 101 -11.22 10.85 -11.62
N TYR A 102 -10.47 10.76 -10.53
CA TYR A 102 -10.24 9.46 -9.87
C TYR A 102 -11.37 9.11 -8.90
N TYR A 103 -12.30 8.26 -9.36
CA TYR A 103 -13.31 7.64 -8.50
C TYR A 103 -12.73 6.42 -7.79
N VAL A 104 -12.64 6.50 -6.46
CA VAL A 104 -12.37 5.32 -5.63
C VAL A 104 -13.69 4.59 -5.40
N ILE A 105 -13.96 3.58 -6.22
CA ILE A 105 -15.20 2.80 -6.17
C ILE A 105 -15.04 1.71 -5.11
N ASP A 106 -15.60 1.96 -3.92
CA ASP A 106 -15.77 0.94 -2.88
C ASP A 106 -17.07 0.18 -3.14
N LYS A 107 -17.08 -0.67 -4.17
CA LYS A 107 -18.25 -1.54 -4.42
C LYS A 107 -18.18 -2.73 -3.46
N PRO A 108 -19.26 -3.05 -2.72
CA PRO A 108 -19.33 -4.31 -1.99
C PRO A 108 -19.17 -5.44 -2.99
N LEU A 109 -18.29 -6.40 -2.70
CA LEU A 109 -18.14 -7.63 -3.48
C LEU A 109 -19.47 -8.38 -3.45
N ILE A 110 -20.28 -8.21 -4.50
CA ILE A 110 -21.49 -9.02 -4.70
C ILE A 110 -21.00 -10.39 -5.18
N ILE A 111 -20.65 -11.26 -4.24
CA ILE A 111 -20.45 -12.68 -4.55
C ILE A 111 -21.85 -13.29 -4.66
N GLY A 112 -22.38 -13.30 -5.88
CA GLY A 112 -23.63 -13.96 -6.19
C GLY A 112 -23.76 -14.15 -7.70
N ARG A 113 -24.17 -15.35 -8.13
CA ARG A 113 -24.73 -15.56 -9.47
C ARG A 113 -26.05 -14.79 -9.54
N THR A 114 -25.98 -13.49 -9.79
CA THR A 114 -27.16 -12.64 -9.82
C THR A 114 -27.64 -12.47 -11.26
N LYS A 115 -28.85 -12.95 -11.55
CA LYS A 115 -29.56 -12.77 -12.84
C LYS A 115 -30.11 -11.35 -13.05
N LYS A 116 -29.78 -10.37 -12.20
CA LYS A 116 -30.35 -9.02 -12.31
C LYS A 116 -29.48 -8.17 -13.23
N ARG A 117 -30.12 -7.58 -14.25
CA ARG A 117 -29.52 -6.53 -15.07
C ARG A 117 -29.21 -5.33 -14.19
N ILE A 118 -27.95 -4.94 -14.16
CA ILE A 118 -27.50 -3.67 -13.58
C ILE A 118 -27.93 -2.60 -14.58
N VAL A 119 -28.76 -1.67 -14.14
CA VAL A 119 -29.13 -0.48 -14.92
C VAL A 119 -28.24 0.65 -14.41
N GLU A 120 -27.26 1.04 -15.22
CA GLU A 120 -26.52 2.29 -15.04
C GLU A 120 -27.41 3.42 -15.56
N TYR A 121 -27.55 4.48 -14.77
CA TYR A 121 -28.16 5.73 -15.22
C TYR A 121 -27.02 6.67 -15.61
N ASP A 122 -27.12 7.22 -16.82
CA ASP A 122 -26.22 8.23 -17.38
C ASP A 122 -26.12 9.50 -16.50
#